data_AF-A0A167HAD5-F1
#
_entry.id   AF-A0A167HAD5-F1
#
_cell.length_a   1.000
_cell.length_b   1.000
_cell.length_c   1.000
_cell.angle_alpha   90.00
_cell.angle_beta   90.00
_cell.angle_gamma   90.00
#
_symmetry.space_group_name_H-M   'P 1'
#
loop_
_entity.id
_entity.type
_entity.pdbx_description
1 polymer ?
#
loop_
_entity_poly.entity_id
_entity_poly.type
_entity_poly.pdbx_seq_one_letter_code
_entity_poly.pdbx_strand_id
1 'polypeptide(L)'
;MTHTKIIIGIGVLIGLLLFNKTKPNFLKLILVGLSICFTLGYFMEFPIGTVAFMSFGILALVFSIWCVMNKNIISFLIGIFTFLSFVWTLFDYQFWNLLQFLMIIPLFCYIWTLIKYPNYKKELSVLTILASYELSEFLIIIGTWIK
;
A
#
# COMPACT_ATOMS: atom_id res chain seq x y z
N MET A 1 -9.02 -10.11 -11.93
CA MET A 1 -9.29 -8.65 -11.81
C MET A 1 -10.33 -8.30 -10.74
N THR A 2 -11.33 -9.15 -10.47
CA THR A 2 -12.35 -8.89 -9.43
C THR A 2 -11.85 -9.13 -7.99
N HIS A 3 -11.13 -10.23 -7.74
CA HIS A 3 -10.66 -10.58 -6.39
C HIS A 3 -9.62 -9.61 -5.81
N THR A 4 -8.74 -9.05 -6.64
CA THR A 4 -7.68 -8.14 -6.21
C THR A 4 -8.24 -6.81 -5.74
N LYS A 5 -9.23 -6.29 -6.47
CA LYS A 5 -9.96 -5.09 -6.07
C LYS A 5 -10.71 -5.26 -4.74
N ILE A 6 -11.26 -6.46 -4.49
CA ILE A 6 -11.92 -6.78 -3.21
C ILE A 6 -10.91 -6.76 -2.05
N ILE A 7 -9.72 -7.33 -2.24
CA ILE A 7 -8.67 -7.36 -1.20
C ILE A 7 -8.25 -5.94 -0.80
N ILE A 8 -7.97 -5.08 -1.78
CA ILE A 8 -7.60 -3.69 -1.50
C ILE A 8 -8.78 -2.95 -0.83
N GLY A 9 -10.02 -3.18 -1.29
CA GLY A 9 -11.21 -2.59 -0.69
C GLY A 9 -11.40 -2.98 0.78
N ILE A 10 -11.18 -4.25 1.12
CA ILE A 10 -11.18 -4.72 2.52
C ILE A 10 -10.05 -4.02 3.30
N GLY A 11 -8.86 -3.90 2.73
CA GLY A 11 -7.74 -3.17 3.33
C GLY A 11 -8.08 -1.71 3.65
N VAL A 12 -8.74 -1.01 2.73
CA VAL A 12 -9.21 0.37 2.92
C VAL A 12 -10.27 0.46 4.02
N LEU A 13 -11.25 -0.44 4.04
CA LEU A 13 -12.26 -0.48 5.10
C LEU A 13 -11.62 -0.71 6.47
N ILE A 14 -10.69 -1.66 6.59
CA ILE A 14 -9.96 -1.92 7.84
C ILE A 14 -9.12 -0.69 8.24
N GLY A 15 -8.42 -0.07 7.28
CA GLY A 15 -7.65 1.15 7.51
C GLY A 15 -8.52 2.29 8.06
N LEU A 16 -9.71 2.49 7.48
CA LEU A 16 -10.68 3.49 7.93
C LEU A 16 -11.28 3.15 9.30
N LEU A 17 -11.54 1.88 9.62
CA LEU A 17 -11.95 1.46 10.97
C LEU A 17 -10.88 1.80 12.03
N LEU A 18 -9.61 1.83 11.64
CA LEU A 18 -8.48 2.19 12.49
C LEU A 18 -8.17 3.71 12.49
N PHE A 19 -8.97 4.54 11.81
CA PHE A 19 -8.76 5.99 11.69
C PHE A 19 -8.58 6.69 13.04
N ASN A 20 -9.40 6.35 14.04
CA ASN A 20 -9.34 6.96 15.38
C ASN A 20 -8.04 6.65 16.13
N LYS A 21 -7.37 5.53 15.80
CA LYS A 21 -6.09 5.12 16.39
C LYS A 21 -4.90 5.75 15.66
N THR A 22 -5.13 6.34 14.49
CA THR A 22 -4.11 6.92 13.62
C THR A 22 -3.66 8.28 14.16
N LYS A 23 -2.37 8.44 14.44
CA LYS A 23 -1.77 9.70 14.93
C LYS A 23 -0.33 9.82 14.45
N PRO A 24 0.18 10.99 14.07
CA PRO A 24 -0.42 12.33 14.15
C PRO A 24 -1.42 12.64 13.01
N ASN A 25 -2.02 13.84 12.99
CA ASN A 25 -2.98 14.27 11.96
C ASN A 25 -2.44 14.13 10.52
N PHE A 26 -1.12 14.24 10.34
CA PHE A 26 -0.46 13.99 9.08
C PHE A 26 -0.74 12.58 8.52
N LEU A 27 -0.66 11.54 9.36
CA LEU A 27 -0.99 10.16 8.94
C LEU A 27 -2.47 9.99 8.61
N LYS A 28 -3.36 10.74 9.29
CA LYS A 28 -4.78 10.76 8.92
C LYS A 28 -4.99 11.35 7.54
N LEU A 29 -4.26 12.40 7.19
CA LEU A 29 -4.32 13.00 5.86
C LEU A 29 -3.85 12.01 4.79
N ILE A 30 -2.75 11.31 5.03
CA ILE A 30 -2.29 10.22 4.15
C ILE A 30 -3.35 9.14 4.00
N LEU A 31 -3.95 8.69 5.11
CA LEU A 31 -4.99 7.67 5.12
C LEU A 31 -6.23 8.07 4.29
N VAL A 32 -6.71 9.31 4.45
CA VAL A 32 -7.82 9.84 3.64
C VAL A 32 -7.41 9.91 2.18
N GLY A 33 -6.22 10.42 1.88
CA GLY A 33 -5.69 10.50 0.52
C GLY A 33 -5.63 9.13 -0.16
N LEU A 34 -5.08 8.12 0.51
CA LEU A 34 -5.01 6.75 0.00
C LEU A 34 -6.41 6.16 -0.26
N SER A 35 -7.36 6.42 0.65
CA SER A 35 -8.74 5.96 0.52
C SER A 35 -9.44 6.62 -0.69
N ILE A 36 -9.24 7.93 -0.88
CA ILE A 36 -9.78 8.66 -2.04
C ILE A 36 -9.13 8.16 -3.33
N CYS A 37 -7.80 8.01 -3.37
CA CYS A 37 -7.08 7.51 -4.54
C CYS A 37 -7.57 6.11 -4.92
N PHE A 38 -7.78 5.22 -3.95
CA PHE A 38 -8.36 3.91 -4.20
C PHE A 38 -9.77 4.00 -4.79
N THR A 39 -10.65 4.81 -4.18
CA THR A 39 -12.03 4.95 -4.62
C THR A 39 -12.10 5.51 -6.05
N LEU A 40 -11.33 6.56 -6.34
CA LEU A 40 -11.26 7.15 -7.68
C LEU A 40 -10.65 6.19 -8.69
N GLY A 41 -9.55 5.50 -8.35
CA GLY A 41 -8.92 4.51 -9.22
C GLY A 41 -9.80 3.27 -9.47
N TYR A 42 -10.74 2.97 -8.57
CA TYR A 42 -11.68 1.86 -8.71
C TYR A 42 -12.87 2.21 -9.62
N PHE A 43 -13.46 3.40 -9.44
CA PHE A 43 -14.72 3.78 -10.10
C PHE A 43 -14.53 4.57 -11.40
N MET A 44 -13.39 5.25 -11.57
CA MET A 44 -13.17 6.12 -12.71
C MET A 44 -12.18 5.52 -13.70
N GLU A 45 -12.52 5.60 -14.99
CA GLU A 45 -11.61 5.25 -16.08
C GLU A 45 -10.61 6.39 -16.36
N PHE A 46 -9.84 6.24 -17.45
CA PHE A 46 -8.92 7.26 -17.93
C PHE A 46 -9.68 8.58 -18.18
N PRO A 47 -9.18 9.74 -17.71
CA PRO A 47 -7.86 10.01 -17.12
C PRO A 47 -7.81 10.02 -15.59
N ILE A 48 -8.97 10.06 -14.92
CA ILE A 48 -9.05 10.26 -13.46
C ILE A 48 -8.44 9.08 -12.70
N GLY A 49 -8.67 7.85 -13.17
CA GLY A 49 -8.09 6.65 -12.57
C GLY A 49 -6.56 6.67 -12.59
N THR A 50 -5.95 7.18 -13.67
CA THR A 50 -4.49 7.30 -13.80
C THR A 50 -3.91 8.32 -12.83
N VAL A 51 -4.55 9.49 -12.69
CA VAL A 51 -4.13 10.53 -11.73
C VAL A 51 -4.27 10.01 -10.29
N ALA A 52 -5.33 9.27 -10.00
CA ALA A 52 -5.53 8.66 -8.70
C ALA A 52 -4.46 7.61 -8.38
N PHE A 53 -4.08 6.78 -9.36
CA PHE A 53 -2.98 5.82 -9.21
C PHE A 53 -1.63 6.51 -8.98
N MET A 54 -1.32 7.58 -9.73
CA MET A 54 -0.10 8.39 -9.50
C MET A 54 -0.09 9.01 -8.10
N SER A 55 -1.22 9.54 -7.66
CA SER A 55 -1.36 10.13 -6.32
C SER A 55 -1.19 9.09 -5.22
N PHE A 56 -1.65 7.86 -5.43
CA PHE A 56 -1.41 6.74 -4.51
C PHE A 56 0.08 6.46 -4.32
N GLY A 57 0.85 6.37 -5.42
CA GLY A 57 2.30 6.20 -5.37
C GLY A 57 3.01 7.33 -4.62
N ILE A 58 2.64 8.58 -4.90
CA ILE A 58 3.20 9.75 -4.21
C ILE A 58 2.91 9.71 -2.71
N LEU A 59 1.69 9.35 -2.30
CA LEU A 59 1.32 9.22 -0.89
C LEU A 59 2.11 8.10 -0.18
N ALA A 60 2.36 6.99 -0.86
CA ALA A 60 3.22 5.92 -0.34
C ALA A 60 4.67 6.40 -0.12
N LEU A 61 5.22 7.17 -1.05
CA LEU A 61 6.54 7.79 -0.90
C LEU A 61 6.59 8.77 0.27
N VAL A 62 5.59 9.67 0.38
CA VAL A 62 5.48 10.64 1.46
C VAL A 62 5.40 9.94 2.83
N PHE A 63 4.61 8.86 2.92
CA PHE A 63 4.56 8.02 4.11
C PHE A 63 5.92 7.41 4.45
N SER A 64 6.63 6.89 3.45
CA SER A 64 7.96 6.27 3.61
C SER A 64 8.97 7.24 4.19
N ILE A 65 9.05 8.46 3.63
CA ILE A 65 9.93 9.53 4.10
C ILE A 65 9.61 9.85 5.57
N TRP A 66 8.32 10.00 5.90
CA TRP A 66 7.88 10.26 7.26
C TRP A 66 8.27 9.14 8.23
N CYS A 67 8.18 7.87 7.83
CA CYS A 67 8.59 6.73 8.67
C CYS A 67 10.09 6.72 8.96
N VAL A 68 10.93 7.04 7.98
CA VAL A 68 12.40 7.15 8.18
C VAL A 68 12.73 8.26 9.16
N MET A 69 12.09 9.43 9.01
CA MET A 69 12.30 10.57 9.92
C MET A 69 11.93 10.22 11.38
N ASN A 70 10.95 9.34 11.58
CA ASN A 70 10.52 8.88 12.91
C ASN A 70 11.19 7.56 13.34
N LYS A 71 12.23 7.10 12.63
CA LYS A 71 12.99 5.87 12.93
C LYS A 71 12.15 4.57 12.91
N ASN A 72 11.01 4.57 12.23
CA ASN A 72 10.15 3.41 12.07
C ASN A 72 10.50 2.64 10.79
N ILE A 73 11.62 1.91 10.85
CA ILE A 73 12.21 1.21 9.70
C ILE A 73 11.25 0.18 9.08
N ILE A 74 10.49 -0.54 9.90
CA ILE A 74 9.55 -1.57 9.40
C ILE A 74 8.41 -0.94 8.60
N SER A 75 7.84 0.17 9.10
CA SER A 75 6.81 0.93 8.40
C SER A 75 7.35 1.57 7.12
N PHE A 76 8.60 2.06 7.16
CA PHE A 76 9.30 2.55 5.97
C PHE A 76 9.44 1.48 4.90
N LEU A 77 9.86 0.26 5.26
CA LEU A 77 10.00 -0.84 4.30
C LEU A 77 8.67 -1.12 3.60
N ILE A 78 7.55 -1.14 4.32
CA ILE A 78 6.24 -1.34 3.69
C ILE A 78 5.95 -0.22 2.68
N GLY A 79 6.14 1.04 3.08
CA GLY A 79 5.88 2.18 2.20
C GLY A 79 6.77 2.24 0.96
N ILE A 80 8.08 2.01 1.12
CA ILE A 80 9.03 2.19 0.02
C ILE A 80 8.85 1.10 -1.03
N PHE A 81 8.58 -0.14 -0.59
CA PHE A 81 8.29 -1.23 -1.51
C PHE A 81 6.99 -0.98 -2.28
N THR A 82 5.97 -0.37 -1.66
CA THR A 82 4.77 0.05 -2.38
C THR A 82 5.02 1.15 -3.40
N PHE A 83 5.83 2.16 -3.06
CA PHE A 83 6.21 3.15 -4.04
C PHE A 83 7.02 2.56 -5.19
N LEU A 84 7.96 1.66 -4.88
CA LEU A 84 8.78 0.97 -5.86
C LEU A 84 7.91 0.12 -6.81
N SER A 85 6.97 -0.67 -6.26
CA SER A 85 5.96 -1.42 -7.05
C SER A 85 5.26 -0.50 -8.05
N PHE A 86 4.75 0.64 -7.57
CA PHE A 86 4.12 1.65 -8.42
C PHE A 86 5.04 2.16 -9.54
N VAL A 87 6.29 2.51 -9.23
CA VAL A 87 7.26 3.00 -10.22
C VAL A 87 7.45 1.95 -11.32
N TRP A 88 7.60 0.68 -10.94
CA TRP A 88 7.79 -0.37 -11.93
C TRP A 88 6.56 -0.59 -12.82
N THR A 89 5.34 -0.42 -12.31
CA THR A 89 4.11 -0.49 -13.12
C THR A 89 4.09 0.61 -14.18
N LEU A 90 4.63 1.79 -13.88
CA LEU A 90 4.69 2.90 -14.85
C LEU A 90 5.70 2.68 -15.98
N PHE A 91 6.81 1.99 -15.71
CA PHE A 91 7.91 1.82 -16.67
C PHE A 91 7.83 0.52 -17.49
N ASP A 92 6.74 -0.25 -17.36
CA ASP A 92 6.51 -1.54 -18.04
C ASP A 92 7.78 -2.42 -18.06
N TYR A 93 8.41 -2.52 -16.90
CA TYR A 93 9.76 -3.05 -16.80
C TYR A 93 9.76 -4.55 -17.08
N GLN A 94 10.54 -5.00 -18.07
CA GLN A 94 10.58 -6.42 -18.52
C GLN A 94 10.91 -7.43 -17.41
N PHE A 95 11.48 -6.98 -16.28
CA PHE A 95 11.81 -7.80 -15.13
C PHE A 95 10.76 -7.78 -14.01
N TRP A 96 9.52 -7.37 -14.31
CA TRP A 96 8.39 -7.36 -13.37
C TRP A 96 8.23 -8.67 -12.58
N ASN A 97 8.52 -9.81 -13.20
CA ASN A 97 8.45 -11.12 -12.56
C ASN A 97 9.53 -11.37 -11.48
N LEU A 98 10.73 -10.79 -11.60
CA LEU A 98 11.76 -10.90 -10.55
C LEU A 98 11.37 -10.11 -9.30
N LEU A 99 10.50 -9.11 -9.47
CA LEU A 99 10.00 -8.25 -8.41
C LEU A 99 8.99 -8.94 -7.49
N GLN A 100 8.39 -10.03 -7.96
CA GLN A 100 7.42 -10.84 -7.22
C GLN A 100 7.96 -11.29 -5.86
N PHE A 101 9.25 -11.67 -5.79
CA PHE A 101 9.89 -12.08 -4.56
C PHE A 101 10.16 -10.91 -3.62
N LEU A 102 10.34 -9.71 -4.17
CA LEU A 102 10.54 -8.49 -3.39
C LEU A 102 9.24 -8.04 -2.70
N MET A 103 8.06 -8.32 -3.29
CA MET A 103 6.74 -8.05 -2.70
C MET A 103 6.42 -8.90 -1.46
N ILE A 104 7.16 -9.99 -1.22
CA ILE A 104 7.03 -10.79 0.00
C ILE A 104 7.55 -10.02 1.23
N ILE A 105 8.53 -9.13 1.04
CA ILE A 105 9.15 -8.33 2.10
C ILE A 105 8.12 -7.44 2.84
N PRO A 106 7.32 -6.59 2.16
CA PRO A 106 6.32 -5.78 2.84
C PRO A 106 5.25 -6.63 3.55
N LEU A 107 4.91 -7.82 3.06
CA LEU A 107 3.97 -8.73 3.73
C LEU A 107 4.52 -9.26 5.06
N PHE A 108 5.78 -9.74 5.08
CA PHE A 108 6.42 -10.15 6.33
C PHE A 108 6.59 -8.99 7.31
N CYS A 109 6.96 -7.81 6.80
CA CYS A 109 7.02 -6.60 7.61
C CYS A 109 5.66 -6.31 8.24
N TYR A 110 4.57 -6.44 7.48
CA TYR A 110 3.22 -6.20 7.99
C TYR A 110 2.81 -7.22 9.06
N ILE A 111 3.07 -8.52 8.85
CA ILE A 111 2.86 -9.55 9.88
C ILE A 111 3.62 -9.21 11.16
N TRP A 112 4.88 -8.77 11.03
CA TRP A 112 5.67 -8.36 12.19
C TRP A 112 5.10 -7.13 12.90
N THR A 113 4.57 -6.15 12.15
CA THR A 113 3.88 -4.99 12.76
C THR A 113 2.61 -5.40 13.51
N LEU A 114 1.89 -6.43 13.06
CA LEU A 114 0.73 -6.97 13.77
C LEU A 114 1.14 -7.71 15.05
N ILE A 115 2.24 -8.47 15.03
CA ILE A 115 2.78 -9.13 16.24
C ILE A 115 3.18 -8.07 17.28
N LYS A 116 3.83 -7.00 16.83
CA LYS A 116 4.26 -5.87 17.69
C LYS A 116 3.28 -4.70 17.66
N TYR A 117 1.97 -4.96 17.57
CA TYR A 117 0.94 -3.93 17.38
C TYR A 117 1.03 -2.71 18.32
N PRO A 118 1.44 -2.81 19.61
CA PRO A 118 1.45 -1.65 20.49
C PRO A 118 2.40 -0.54 20.00
N ASN A 119 3.49 -0.93 19.32
CA ASN A 119 4.51 -0.02 18.81
C ASN A 119 4.08 0.66 17.50
N TYR A 120 3.23 0.00 16.71
CA TYR A 120 2.82 0.46 15.36
C TYR A 120 1.37 0.96 15.30
N LYS A 121 0.66 1.00 16.43
CA LYS A 121 -0.77 1.36 16.52
C LYS A 121 -1.13 2.67 15.79
N LYS A 122 -0.20 3.61 15.78
CA LYS A 122 -0.33 4.95 15.17
C LYS A 122 -0.36 4.94 13.63
N GLU A 123 0.32 3.97 13.02
CA GLU A 123 0.54 3.87 11.56
C GLU A 123 -0.24 2.73 10.94
N LEU A 124 -0.77 1.84 11.79
CA LEU A 124 -1.37 0.57 11.40
C LEU A 124 -2.42 0.73 10.29
N SER A 125 -3.24 1.77 10.34
CA SER A 125 -4.26 2.05 9.33
C SER A 125 -3.69 2.26 7.92
N VAL A 126 -2.63 3.06 7.80
CA VAL A 126 -1.92 3.31 6.53
C VAL A 126 -1.21 2.03 6.08
N LEU A 127 -0.55 1.35 7.02
CA LEU A 127 0.13 0.08 6.74
C LEU A 127 -0.82 -0.99 6.23
N THR A 128 -2.04 -1.07 6.77
CA THR A 128 -3.04 -2.04 6.30
C THR A 128 -3.42 -1.80 4.84
N ILE A 129 -3.59 -0.54 4.42
CA ILE A 129 -3.91 -0.22 3.02
C ILE A 129 -2.75 -0.59 2.10
N LEU A 130 -1.54 -0.16 2.44
CA LEU A 130 -0.34 -0.43 1.64
C LEU A 130 -0.05 -1.93 1.55
N ALA A 131 -0.13 -2.66 2.67
CA ALA A 131 0.05 -4.10 2.68
C ALA A 131 -1.04 -4.86 1.90
N SER A 132 -2.27 -4.36 1.90
CA SER A 132 -3.37 -4.94 1.11
C SER A 132 -3.17 -4.71 -0.39
N TYR A 133 -2.62 -3.56 -0.78
CA TYR A 133 -2.17 -3.29 -2.14
C TYR A 133 -1.06 -4.27 -2.54
N GLU A 134 0.01 -4.39 -1.76
CA GLU A 134 1.10 -5.35 -2.04
C GLU A 134 0.61 -6.79 -2.14
N LEU A 135 -0.29 -7.20 -1.24
CA LEU A 135 -0.88 -8.53 -1.28
C LEU A 135 -1.65 -8.75 -2.58
N SER A 136 -2.39 -7.74 -3.04
CA SER A 136 -3.16 -7.84 -4.27
C SER A 136 -2.26 -7.97 -5.50
N GLU A 137 -1.18 -7.19 -5.58
CA GLU A 137 -0.18 -7.26 -6.65
C GLU A 137 0.53 -8.61 -6.63
N PHE A 138 0.98 -9.06 -5.46
CA PHE A 138 1.61 -10.36 -5.28
C PHE A 138 0.73 -11.52 -5.78
N LEU A 139 -0.57 -11.49 -5.48
CA LEU A 139 -1.52 -12.51 -5.94
C LEU A 139 -1.79 -12.46 -7.45
N ILE A 140 -1.76 -11.28 -8.07
CA ILE A 140 -1.86 -11.14 -9.53
C ILE A 140 -0.69 -11.87 -10.18
N ILE A 141 0.53 -11.60 -9.72
CA ILE A 141 1.75 -12.14 -10.33
C ILE A 141 1.86 -13.66 -10.07
N ILE A 142 1.46 -14.16 -8.90
CA ILE A 142 1.36 -15.62 -8.67
C ILE A 142 0.32 -16.23 -9.61
N GLY A 143 -0.84 -15.60 -9.76
CA GLY A 143 -1.92 -16.09 -10.61
C GLY A 143 -1.51 -16.21 -12.08
N THR A 144 -0.57 -15.40 -12.55
CA THR A 144 0.00 -15.51 -13.91
C THR A 144 0.99 -16.66 -14.08
N TRP A 145 1.56 -17.18 -12.99
CA TRP A 145 2.53 -18.30 -13.02
C TRP A 145 1.88 -19.68 -12.93
N ILE A 146 0.72 -19.77 -12.27
CA ILE A 146 0.00 -21.05 -12.08
C ILE A 146 -0.82 -21.44 -13.33
N LYS A 147 -1.02 -20.50 -14.26
CA LYS A 147 -1.66 -20.73 -15.57
C LYS A 147 -0.64 -21.10 -16.63
#